data_AF-A0A3D1V122-F1
#
_entry.id   AF-A0A3D1V122-F1
#
_cell.length_a   1.000
_cell.length_b   1.000
_cell.length_c   1.000
_cell.angle_alpha   90.00
_cell.angle_beta   90.00
_cell.angle_gamma   90.00
#
_symmetry.space_group_name_H-M   'P 1'
#
loop_
_entity.id
_entity.type
_entity.pdbx_description
1 polymer ?
#
loop_
_entity_poly.entity_id
_entity_poly.type
_entity_poly.pdbx_seq_one_letter_code
_entity_poly.pdbx_strand_id
1 'polypeptide(L)'
;MILLSWKKKALMPVILFWTVCICGGDFMHGIYAVPVNETDIARVKELGFTYMHCYLNPYTEKGHDAAQKQLDLAEKYGVKVAFDVFTRVLVGKKDAVAELIRIVRDFKNHPALGAWYLYDEPFTEQQRRDLHLFYSVLKRETPDIPVLLCLAQNEQWKNFIEPCDVLMGDLYPIKDEPFPEAPVHYFTNYLREMSKYNKPFIAIPQLMCWTSYPNVVKGFDNSRLRYPNETEMRCFFYAPLATGNMNGVFWYSYYDLFYKERKNGTKNSDFIKMAIPLLREFREFTSLLKDPAHPQVFRWAEGNQFQLALFDGIDGKQYIVLVNLWPVKRRFDRWAERLVSENVNLKPWRFTRNVPAKVENGKFILAGDWIYPWETMIWEVEKVAK
;
A
#
# COMPACT_ATOMS: atom_id res chain seq x y z
N MET A 1 -20.71 66.69 -22.72
CA MET A 1 -21.38 65.43 -23.13
C MET A 1 -20.30 64.52 -23.71
N ILE A 2 -20.01 63.33 -23.15
CA ILE A 2 -20.79 62.07 -23.30
C ILE A 2 -20.74 61.63 -24.78
N LEU A 3 -20.18 60.51 -25.25
CA LEU A 3 -19.41 59.35 -24.74
C LEU A 3 -18.40 58.94 -25.88
N LEU A 4 -17.57 57.89 -25.89
CA LEU A 4 -17.28 56.71 -25.03
C LEU A 4 -15.80 56.28 -25.24
N SER A 5 -15.18 55.56 -24.30
CA SER A 5 -13.82 55.02 -24.42
C SER A 5 -13.78 53.62 -25.07
N TRP A 6 -12.84 53.37 -25.99
CA TRP A 6 -12.45 52.03 -26.45
C TRP A 6 -10.94 51.78 -26.28
N LYS A 7 -10.51 51.37 -25.07
CA LYS A 7 -9.23 50.65 -24.89
C LYS A 7 -9.52 49.16 -24.73
N LYS A 8 -9.21 48.36 -25.77
CA LYS A 8 -9.16 46.89 -25.65
C LYS A 8 -8.05 46.51 -24.66
N LYS A 9 -8.42 46.15 -23.43
CA LYS A 9 -7.57 45.31 -22.58
C LYS A 9 -7.84 43.85 -22.97
N ALA A 10 -6.83 43.15 -23.45
CA ALA A 10 -6.89 41.71 -23.57
C ALA A 10 -6.85 41.11 -22.16
N LEU A 11 -7.96 40.52 -21.70
CA LEU A 11 -7.89 39.56 -20.61
C LEU A 11 -7.40 38.24 -21.21
N MET A 12 -6.16 37.86 -20.89
CA MET A 12 -5.80 36.44 -20.91
C MET A 12 -6.65 35.76 -19.83
N PRO A 13 -7.36 34.66 -20.12
CA PRO A 13 -7.88 33.82 -19.07
C PRO A 13 -6.68 33.20 -18.36
N VAL A 14 -6.37 33.69 -17.17
CA VAL A 14 -5.51 32.95 -16.25
C VAL A 14 -6.31 31.72 -15.84
N ILE A 15 -6.10 30.62 -16.58
CA ILE A 15 -6.53 29.29 -16.16
C ILE A 15 -5.67 28.96 -14.94
N LEU A 16 -6.17 29.38 -13.78
CA LEU A 16 -5.66 28.91 -12.51
C LEU A 16 -5.99 27.41 -12.50
N PHE A 17 -5.00 26.60 -12.86
CA PHE A 17 -4.98 25.20 -12.45
C PHE A 17 -4.96 25.22 -10.93
N TRP A 18 -6.16 25.15 -10.35
CA TRP A 18 -6.32 24.53 -9.05
C TRP A 18 -5.91 23.07 -9.24
N THR A 19 -4.60 22.83 -9.17
CA THR A 19 -4.11 21.59 -8.59
C THR A 19 -4.74 21.56 -7.21
N VAL A 20 -5.88 20.86 -7.10
CA VAL A 20 -6.38 20.45 -5.80
C VAL A 20 -5.29 19.54 -5.27
N CYS A 21 -4.42 20.11 -4.44
CA CYS A 21 -3.66 19.30 -3.51
C CYS A 21 -4.72 18.58 -2.68
N ILE A 22 -4.96 17.31 -3.00
CA ILE A 22 -5.66 16.37 -2.13
C ILE A 22 -4.69 16.06 -0.98
N CYS A 23 -4.42 17.09 -0.16
CA CYS A 23 -3.73 16.94 1.11
C CYS A 23 -4.70 16.23 2.06
N GLY A 24 -4.43 14.96 2.35
CA GLY A 24 -5.17 14.21 3.37
C GLY A 24 -6.23 13.24 2.84
N GLY A 25 -5.88 12.41 1.86
CA GLY A 25 -6.41 11.04 1.89
C GLY A 25 -5.74 10.28 3.04
N ASP A 26 -6.49 9.54 3.86
CA ASP A 26 -5.91 8.68 4.89
C ASP A 26 -4.96 7.66 4.26
N PHE A 27 -3.69 7.66 4.64
CA PHE A 27 -2.75 6.60 4.22
C PHE A 27 -3.22 5.26 4.78
N MET A 28 -3.70 4.39 3.89
CA MET A 28 -4.52 3.25 4.29
C MET A 28 -3.65 2.15 4.91
N HIS A 29 -3.94 1.77 6.15
CA HIS A 29 -3.35 0.60 6.81
C HIS A 29 -4.40 -0.50 6.89
N GLY A 30 -4.47 -1.33 5.86
CA GLY A 30 -5.48 -2.38 5.69
C GLY A 30 -4.98 -3.80 5.96
N ILE A 31 -5.93 -4.71 6.11
CA ILE A 31 -5.68 -6.16 6.11
C ILE A 31 -6.86 -6.91 5.47
N TYR A 32 -6.53 -7.94 4.68
CA TYR A 32 -7.49 -8.76 3.93
C TYR A 32 -8.08 -9.92 4.72
N ALA A 33 -9.26 -10.37 4.28
CA ALA A 33 -9.95 -11.57 4.72
C ALA A 33 -10.29 -11.59 6.23
N VAL A 34 -10.73 -10.45 6.77
CA VAL A 34 -11.15 -10.35 8.18
C VAL A 34 -12.56 -10.95 8.36
N PRO A 35 -12.77 -11.93 9.25
CA PRO A 35 -14.12 -12.44 9.54
C PRO A 35 -15.03 -11.39 10.19
N VAL A 36 -16.32 -11.40 9.86
CA VAL A 36 -17.32 -10.44 10.38
C VAL A 36 -17.80 -10.83 11.78
N ASN A 37 -16.98 -10.56 12.80
CA ASN A 37 -17.34 -10.67 14.21
C ASN A 37 -16.56 -9.68 15.08
N GLU A 38 -17.06 -9.43 16.30
CA GLU A 38 -16.49 -8.44 17.23
C GLU A 38 -15.03 -8.73 17.60
N THR A 39 -14.71 -9.99 17.93
CA THR A 39 -13.37 -10.42 18.37
C THR A 39 -12.30 -10.17 17.32
N ASP A 40 -12.61 -10.43 16.05
CA ASP A 40 -11.65 -10.30 14.97
C ASP A 40 -11.47 -8.84 14.52
N ILE A 41 -12.56 -8.05 14.50
CA ILE A 41 -12.53 -6.61 14.17
C ILE A 41 -11.86 -5.80 15.31
N ALA A 42 -12.09 -6.14 16.57
CA ALA A 42 -11.34 -5.58 17.70
C ALA A 42 -9.82 -5.83 17.54
N ARG A 43 -9.42 -7.05 17.16
CA ARG A 43 -8.02 -7.37 16.90
C ARG A 43 -7.42 -6.57 15.73
N VAL A 44 -8.19 -6.29 14.67
CA VAL A 44 -7.73 -5.40 13.58
C VAL A 44 -7.31 -4.03 14.14
N LYS A 45 -8.14 -3.45 15.03
CA LYS A 45 -7.83 -2.19 15.70
C LYS A 45 -6.60 -2.28 16.61
N GLU A 46 -6.49 -3.34 17.43
CA GLU A 46 -5.35 -3.59 18.32
C GLU A 46 -4.02 -3.78 17.58
N LEU A 47 -4.06 -4.27 16.34
CA LEU A 47 -2.88 -4.41 15.47
C LEU A 47 -2.44 -3.08 14.84
N GLY A 48 -3.24 -2.01 14.97
CA GLY A 48 -2.93 -0.68 14.44
C GLY A 48 -3.46 -0.42 13.03
N PHE A 49 -4.23 -1.34 12.45
CA PHE A 49 -4.87 -1.15 11.15
C PHE A 49 -6.00 -0.12 11.24
N THR A 50 -6.12 0.69 10.19
CA THR A 50 -7.19 1.68 10.01
C THR A 50 -8.25 1.20 9.03
N TYR A 51 -7.96 0.20 8.20
CA TYR A 51 -8.87 -0.39 7.22
C TYR A 51 -8.98 -1.92 7.36
N MET A 52 -10.09 -2.49 6.90
CA MET A 52 -10.29 -3.93 6.74
C MET A 52 -10.99 -4.26 5.41
N HIS A 53 -10.74 -5.46 4.90
CA HIS A 53 -11.46 -6.04 3.75
C HIS A 53 -12.05 -7.42 4.11
N CYS A 54 -13.25 -7.70 3.60
CA CYS A 54 -13.90 -9.01 3.68
C CYS A 54 -14.56 -9.34 2.35
N TYR A 55 -14.40 -10.58 1.88
CA TYR A 55 -15.03 -11.05 0.65
C TYR A 55 -16.49 -11.45 0.93
N LEU A 56 -17.42 -10.50 0.71
CA LEU A 56 -18.85 -10.68 0.92
C LEU A 56 -19.60 -10.45 -0.39
N ASN A 57 -20.70 -11.17 -0.60
CA ASN A 57 -21.55 -11.04 -1.78
C ASN A 57 -22.85 -10.31 -1.42
N PRO A 58 -22.91 -8.97 -1.49
CA PRO A 58 -24.06 -8.18 -1.04
C PRO A 58 -25.32 -8.33 -1.92
N TYR A 59 -25.23 -9.02 -3.06
CA TYR A 59 -26.38 -9.30 -3.93
C TYR A 59 -27.30 -10.41 -3.40
N THR A 60 -26.84 -11.18 -2.39
CA THR A 60 -27.66 -12.17 -1.66
C THR A 60 -28.15 -11.60 -0.34
N GLU A 61 -29.35 -11.96 0.13
CA GLU A 61 -29.92 -11.50 1.41
C GLU A 61 -28.93 -11.68 2.59
N LYS A 62 -28.49 -12.92 2.83
CA LYS A 62 -27.47 -13.23 3.86
C LYS A 62 -26.16 -12.45 3.70
N GLY A 63 -25.75 -12.14 2.45
CA GLY A 63 -24.54 -11.38 2.18
C GLY A 63 -24.72 -9.87 2.35
N HIS A 64 -25.93 -9.35 2.13
CA HIS A 64 -26.34 -7.98 2.41
C HIS A 64 -26.36 -7.73 3.93
N ASP A 65 -27.01 -8.62 4.69
CA ASP A 65 -26.99 -8.61 6.16
C ASP A 65 -25.56 -8.67 6.72
N ALA A 66 -24.71 -9.53 6.14
CA ALA A 66 -23.31 -9.64 6.53
C ALA A 66 -22.50 -8.38 6.21
N ALA A 67 -22.80 -7.70 5.09
CA ALA A 67 -22.15 -6.46 4.67
C ALA A 67 -22.59 -5.26 5.55
N GLN A 68 -23.87 -5.17 5.89
CA GLN A 68 -24.37 -4.20 6.88
C GLN A 68 -23.68 -4.42 8.23
N LYS A 69 -23.70 -5.66 8.74
CA LYS A 69 -23.04 -6.01 10.00
C LYS A 69 -21.53 -5.74 9.99
N GLN A 70 -20.86 -5.91 8.86
CA GLN A 70 -19.44 -5.57 8.72
C GLN A 70 -19.22 -4.07 8.93
N LEU A 71 -20.05 -3.25 8.29
CA LEU A 71 -20.00 -1.80 8.39
C LEU A 71 -20.36 -1.30 9.80
N ASP A 72 -21.42 -1.83 10.42
CA ASP A 72 -21.83 -1.50 11.80
C ASP A 72 -20.69 -1.78 12.81
N LEU A 73 -20.07 -2.96 12.70
CA LEU A 73 -18.97 -3.35 13.59
C LEU A 73 -17.70 -2.54 13.31
N ALA A 74 -17.41 -2.23 12.05
CA ALA A 74 -16.27 -1.39 11.69
C ALA A 74 -16.41 0.02 12.28
N GLU A 75 -17.61 0.62 12.25
CA GLU A 75 -17.90 1.88 12.94
C GLU A 75 -17.67 1.76 14.45
N LYS A 76 -18.26 0.74 15.09
CA LYS A 76 -18.13 0.48 16.54
C LYS A 76 -16.68 0.43 17.03
N TYR A 77 -15.76 -0.12 16.22
CA TYR A 77 -14.33 -0.22 16.56
C TYR A 77 -13.45 0.89 15.96
N GLY A 78 -14.04 1.85 15.24
CA GLY A 78 -13.32 2.95 14.61
C GLY A 78 -12.30 2.47 13.57
N VAL A 79 -12.70 1.55 12.70
CA VAL A 79 -11.96 1.11 11.51
C VAL A 79 -12.83 1.35 10.26
N LYS A 80 -12.18 1.54 9.11
CA LYS A 80 -12.85 1.73 7.82
C LYS A 80 -12.94 0.42 7.04
N VAL A 81 -13.91 0.32 6.15
CA VAL A 81 -14.10 -0.83 5.27
C VAL A 81 -13.71 -0.46 3.85
N ALA A 82 -12.80 -1.22 3.26
CA ALA A 82 -12.72 -1.38 1.81
C ALA A 82 -13.80 -2.40 1.42
N PHE A 83 -14.93 -1.91 0.90
CA PHE A 83 -16.14 -2.68 0.73
C PHE A 83 -16.13 -3.42 -0.60
N ASP A 84 -16.15 -4.75 -0.56
CA ASP A 84 -16.25 -5.60 -1.75
C ASP A 84 -17.62 -5.43 -2.41
N VAL A 85 -17.66 -4.67 -3.52
CA VAL A 85 -18.89 -4.56 -4.34
C VAL A 85 -19.15 -5.82 -5.16
N PHE A 86 -18.29 -6.84 -5.03
CA PHE A 86 -18.41 -8.20 -5.55
C PHE A 86 -18.80 -8.28 -7.04
N THR A 87 -18.31 -7.34 -7.85
CA THR A 87 -18.74 -7.21 -9.26
C THR A 87 -18.37 -8.42 -10.13
N ARG A 88 -17.59 -9.37 -9.62
CA ARG A 88 -17.37 -10.72 -10.18
C ARG A 88 -18.68 -11.47 -10.49
N VAL A 89 -19.76 -11.25 -9.73
CA VAL A 89 -21.09 -11.85 -10.08
C VAL A 89 -21.92 -10.98 -11.02
N LEU A 90 -21.43 -9.81 -11.42
CA LEU A 90 -22.09 -8.88 -12.34
C LEU A 90 -21.51 -8.88 -13.76
N VAL A 91 -20.25 -9.29 -13.94
CA VAL A 91 -19.60 -9.40 -15.26
C VAL A 91 -20.48 -10.22 -16.22
N GLY A 92 -20.76 -9.64 -17.40
CA GLY A 92 -21.60 -10.24 -18.44
C GLY A 92 -23.10 -10.29 -18.17
N LYS A 93 -23.60 -9.86 -16.99
CA LYS A 93 -25.04 -9.79 -16.73
C LYS A 93 -25.69 -8.59 -17.44
N LYS A 94 -26.87 -8.81 -18.01
CA LYS A 94 -27.69 -7.76 -18.66
C LYS A 94 -28.06 -6.62 -17.70
N ASP A 95 -28.47 -6.97 -16.48
CA ASP A 95 -29.00 -6.02 -15.49
C ASP A 95 -27.94 -5.56 -14.46
N ALA A 96 -26.65 -5.84 -14.74
CA ALA A 96 -25.51 -5.57 -13.87
C ALA A 96 -25.48 -4.14 -13.29
N VAL A 97 -25.75 -3.13 -14.13
CA VAL A 97 -25.76 -1.72 -13.71
C VAL A 97 -26.87 -1.43 -12.70
N ALA A 98 -28.05 -2.04 -12.85
CA ALA A 98 -29.15 -1.86 -11.92
C ALA A 98 -28.88 -2.56 -10.58
N GLU A 99 -28.34 -3.78 -10.62
CA GLU A 99 -27.89 -4.49 -9.41
C GLU A 99 -26.82 -3.68 -8.65
N LEU A 100 -25.80 -3.15 -9.35
CA LEU A 100 -24.74 -2.34 -8.75
C LEU A 100 -25.28 -1.04 -8.12
N ILE A 101 -26.15 -0.30 -8.82
CA ILE A 101 -26.73 0.95 -8.30
C ILE A 101 -27.52 0.68 -7.01
N ARG A 102 -28.22 -0.45 -6.89
CA ARG A 102 -28.91 -0.83 -5.65
C ARG A 102 -27.93 -0.96 -4.49
N ILE A 103 -26.93 -1.83 -4.61
CA ILE A 103 -25.92 -2.05 -3.55
C ILE A 103 -25.19 -0.77 -3.16
N VAL A 104 -24.80 0.04 -4.14
CA VAL A 104 -24.13 1.32 -3.87
C VAL A 104 -25.03 2.27 -3.10
N ARG A 105 -26.33 2.36 -3.42
CA ARG A 105 -27.27 3.24 -2.72
C ARG A 105 -27.61 2.75 -1.31
N ASP A 106 -27.65 1.44 -1.10
CA ASP A 106 -27.89 0.83 0.21
C ASP A 106 -26.77 1.21 1.21
N PHE A 107 -25.50 1.18 0.76
CA PHE A 107 -24.33 1.32 1.67
C PHE A 107 -23.56 2.65 1.60
N LYS A 108 -23.74 3.49 0.57
CA LYS A 108 -22.87 4.67 0.35
C LYS A 108 -22.82 5.72 1.47
N ASN A 109 -23.86 5.78 2.29
CA ASN A 109 -23.95 6.75 3.38
C ASN A 109 -23.38 6.22 4.71
N HIS A 110 -22.87 4.98 4.76
CA HIS A 110 -22.41 4.38 6.00
C HIS A 110 -21.08 5.00 6.46
N PRO A 111 -20.96 5.50 7.71
CA PRO A 111 -19.76 6.22 8.17
C PRO A 111 -18.50 5.35 8.22
N ALA A 112 -18.62 4.02 8.38
CA ALA A 112 -17.49 3.09 8.26
C ALA A 112 -17.02 2.81 6.82
N LEU A 113 -17.78 3.18 5.78
CA LEU A 113 -17.33 2.99 4.40
C LEU A 113 -16.12 3.90 4.14
N GLY A 114 -15.02 3.29 3.68
CA GLY A 114 -13.77 4.00 3.41
C GLY A 114 -13.35 3.97 1.94
N ALA A 115 -13.70 2.90 1.23
CA ALA A 115 -13.43 2.74 -0.19
C ALA A 115 -14.33 1.65 -0.80
N TRP A 116 -14.54 1.69 -2.12
CA TRP A 116 -15.13 0.58 -2.87
C TRP A 116 -14.03 -0.33 -3.41
N TYR A 117 -14.01 -1.60 -3.03
CA TYR A 117 -13.17 -2.61 -3.64
C TYR A 117 -13.88 -3.19 -4.86
N LEU A 118 -13.43 -2.83 -6.06
CA LEU A 118 -14.16 -3.07 -7.30
C LEU A 118 -14.11 -4.54 -7.74
N TYR A 119 -12.91 -5.11 -7.75
CA TYR A 119 -12.63 -6.45 -8.28
C TYR A 119 -11.29 -6.99 -7.77
N ASP A 120 -11.18 -8.32 -7.78
CA ASP A 120 -9.98 -9.08 -7.44
C ASP A 120 -9.42 -9.78 -8.68
N GLU A 121 -8.18 -9.47 -9.07
CA GLU A 121 -7.43 -10.09 -10.18
C GLU A 121 -8.20 -10.26 -11.52
N PRO A 122 -8.59 -9.17 -12.20
CA PRO A 122 -9.21 -9.27 -13.53
C PRO A 122 -8.18 -9.65 -14.61
N PHE A 123 -8.64 -10.38 -15.64
CA PHE A 123 -7.78 -10.88 -16.74
C PHE A 123 -8.47 -10.90 -18.12
N THR A 124 -9.80 -10.98 -18.18
CA THR A 124 -10.55 -11.09 -19.45
C THR A 124 -10.94 -9.74 -20.06
N GLU A 125 -11.07 -9.71 -21.39
CA GLU A 125 -11.61 -8.56 -22.12
C GLU A 125 -13.06 -8.21 -21.75
N GLN A 126 -13.86 -9.17 -21.29
CA GLN A 126 -15.21 -8.89 -20.80
C GLN A 126 -15.17 -8.16 -19.45
N GLN A 127 -14.35 -8.64 -18.50
CA GLN A 127 -14.08 -7.92 -17.25
C GLN A 127 -13.58 -6.50 -17.54
N ARG A 128 -12.67 -6.32 -18.51
CA ARG A 128 -12.13 -4.98 -18.84
C ARG A 128 -13.24 -3.99 -19.20
N ARG A 129 -14.15 -4.38 -20.10
CA ARG A 129 -15.31 -3.55 -20.50
C ARG A 129 -16.25 -3.28 -19.34
N ASP A 130 -16.61 -4.31 -18.59
CA ASP A 130 -17.59 -4.19 -17.51
C ASP A 130 -17.05 -3.36 -16.33
N LEU A 131 -15.76 -3.47 -16.02
CA LEU A 131 -15.11 -2.69 -14.96
C LEU A 131 -15.06 -1.20 -15.27
N HIS A 132 -14.84 -0.79 -16.53
CA HIS A 132 -15.00 0.62 -16.92
C HIS A 132 -16.43 1.13 -16.69
N LEU A 133 -17.44 0.31 -17.01
CA LEU A 133 -18.84 0.66 -16.77
C LEU A 133 -19.14 0.76 -15.26
N PHE A 134 -18.72 -0.23 -14.46
CA PHE A 134 -18.94 -0.25 -13.01
C PHE A 134 -18.22 0.90 -12.30
N TYR A 135 -16.97 1.19 -12.68
CA TYR A 135 -16.24 2.37 -12.20
C TYR A 135 -17.00 3.67 -12.49
N SER A 136 -17.52 3.85 -13.71
CA SER A 136 -18.32 5.04 -14.04
C SER A 136 -19.61 5.18 -13.22
N VAL A 137 -20.22 4.06 -12.84
CA VAL A 137 -21.40 4.02 -11.94
C VAL A 137 -21.01 4.43 -10.52
N LEU A 138 -19.92 3.88 -9.99
CA LEU A 138 -19.40 4.23 -8.66
C LEU A 138 -19.04 5.71 -8.57
N LYS A 139 -18.27 6.26 -9.53
CA LYS A 139 -17.92 7.68 -9.51
C LYS A 139 -19.11 8.63 -9.70
N ARG A 140 -20.21 8.17 -10.34
CA ARG A 140 -21.45 8.95 -10.46
C ARG A 140 -22.29 8.94 -9.18
N GLU A 141 -22.40 7.79 -8.51
CA GLU A 141 -23.21 7.66 -7.28
C GLU A 141 -22.48 8.12 -6.02
N THR A 142 -21.14 8.06 -6.03
CA THR A 142 -20.22 8.40 -4.93
C THR A 142 -18.90 8.99 -5.49
N PRO A 143 -18.86 10.25 -5.93
CA PRO A 143 -17.66 10.86 -6.52
C PRO A 143 -16.48 10.92 -5.55
N ASP A 144 -16.75 11.14 -4.26
CA ASP A 144 -15.72 11.36 -3.24
C ASP A 144 -15.20 10.06 -2.58
N ILE A 145 -15.83 8.91 -2.84
CA ILE A 145 -15.37 7.61 -2.32
C ILE A 145 -14.36 7.01 -3.31
N PRO A 146 -13.16 6.62 -2.87
CA PRO A 146 -12.15 6.02 -3.73
C PRO A 146 -12.55 4.60 -4.16
N VAL A 147 -12.30 4.28 -5.43
CA VAL A 147 -12.46 2.94 -6.00
C VAL A 147 -11.09 2.27 -6.11
N LEU A 148 -10.91 1.16 -5.40
CA LEU A 148 -9.71 0.34 -5.39
C LEU A 148 -9.87 -0.85 -6.35
N LEU A 149 -8.77 -1.27 -6.98
CA LEU A 149 -8.75 -2.44 -7.86
C LEU A 149 -7.49 -3.27 -7.62
N CYS A 150 -7.66 -4.53 -7.24
CA CYS A 150 -6.57 -5.46 -7.04
C CYS A 150 -6.10 -6.08 -8.35
N LEU A 151 -4.78 -6.06 -8.52
CA LEU A 151 -4.07 -6.46 -9.72
C LEU A 151 -2.91 -7.36 -9.30
N ALA A 152 -3.02 -8.66 -9.61
CA ALA A 152 -1.89 -9.58 -9.53
C ALA A 152 -0.89 -9.31 -10.65
N GLN A 153 0.40 -9.59 -10.38
CA GLN A 153 1.45 -9.51 -11.39
C GLN A 153 1.30 -10.62 -12.46
N ASN A 154 0.47 -10.35 -13.48
CA ASN A 154 0.31 -11.18 -14.68
C ASN A 154 0.68 -10.37 -15.95
N GLU A 155 0.51 -10.93 -17.15
CA GLU A 155 0.83 -10.20 -18.39
C GLU A 155 -0.18 -9.08 -18.74
N GLN A 156 -1.36 -9.10 -18.12
CA GLN A 156 -2.55 -8.37 -18.53
C GLN A 156 -2.98 -7.25 -17.57
N TRP A 157 -2.40 -7.13 -16.37
CA TRP A 157 -2.80 -6.13 -15.36
C TRP A 157 -2.81 -4.68 -15.90
N LYS A 158 -1.90 -4.37 -16.83
CA LYS A 158 -1.80 -3.06 -17.49
C LYS A 158 -3.05 -2.70 -18.32
N ASN A 159 -3.89 -3.67 -18.67
CA ASN A 159 -5.15 -3.45 -19.35
C ASN A 159 -6.25 -2.92 -18.40
N PHE A 160 -5.99 -2.91 -17.09
CA PHE A 160 -6.94 -2.59 -16.02
C PHE A 160 -6.51 -1.39 -15.17
N ILE A 161 -5.58 -0.55 -15.65
CA ILE A 161 -5.14 0.67 -14.94
C ILE A 161 -6.28 1.67 -14.76
N GLU A 162 -7.10 1.86 -15.80
CA GLU A 162 -8.05 2.97 -15.87
C GLU A 162 -9.29 2.88 -14.97
N PRO A 163 -9.99 1.73 -14.81
CA PRO A 163 -11.26 1.64 -14.08
C PRO A 163 -11.12 1.66 -12.54
N CYS A 164 -10.23 2.49 -11.98
CA CYS A 164 -10.08 2.69 -10.55
C CYS A 164 -9.47 4.06 -10.22
N ASP A 165 -9.62 4.50 -8.97
CA ASP A 165 -8.90 5.66 -8.43
C ASP A 165 -7.53 5.24 -7.86
N VAL A 166 -7.43 4.04 -7.27
CA VAL A 166 -6.22 3.51 -6.61
C VAL A 166 -5.92 2.11 -7.14
N LEU A 167 -4.69 1.90 -7.61
CA LEU A 167 -4.19 0.57 -8.00
C LEU A 167 -3.79 -0.21 -6.74
N MET A 168 -4.13 -1.49 -6.61
CA MET A 168 -3.57 -2.33 -5.54
C MET A 168 -2.76 -3.46 -6.16
N GLY A 169 -1.47 -3.52 -5.86
CA GLY A 169 -0.56 -4.50 -6.45
C GLY A 169 -0.24 -5.63 -5.48
N ASP A 170 -0.60 -6.87 -5.83
CA ASP A 170 -0.25 -8.06 -5.07
C ASP A 170 0.71 -9.01 -5.80
N LEU A 171 1.65 -9.53 -5.00
CA LEU A 171 2.58 -10.60 -5.37
C LEU A 171 3.19 -11.14 -4.07
N TYR A 172 3.26 -12.46 -3.93
CA TYR A 172 3.76 -13.12 -2.72
C TYR A 172 5.02 -13.95 -3.02
N PRO A 173 6.22 -13.34 -2.98
CA PRO A 173 7.44 -13.95 -3.52
C PRO A 173 8.11 -14.98 -2.59
N ILE A 174 7.78 -15.06 -1.30
CA ILE A 174 8.46 -15.97 -0.36
C ILE A 174 7.80 -17.34 -0.37
N LYS A 175 8.51 -18.39 -0.80
CA LYS A 175 8.00 -19.76 -0.85
C LYS A 175 8.88 -20.70 -0.02
N ASP A 176 9.74 -21.49 -0.68
CA ASP A 176 10.65 -22.47 -0.07
C ASP A 176 12.13 -22.08 -0.20
N GLU A 177 12.42 -20.95 -0.84
CA GLU A 177 13.77 -20.40 -0.99
C GLU A 177 14.32 -20.00 0.39
N PRO A 178 15.60 -20.27 0.70
CA PRO A 178 16.23 -19.75 1.90
C PRO A 178 16.32 -18.21 1.85
N PHE A 179 16.76 -17.63 2.96
CA PHE A 179 17.15 -16.22 2.98
C PHE A 179 18.67 -16.12 2.78
N PRO A 180 19.16 -15.26 1.86
CA PRO A 180 18.43 -14.18 1.18
C PRO A 180 17.93 -14.50 -0.24
N GLU A 181 17.90 -15.76 -0.68
CA GLU A 181 17.68 -16.13 -2.08
C GLU A 181 16.26 -15.88 -2.62
N ALA A 182 15.25 -15.73 -1.75
CA ALA A 182 13.87 -15.48 -2.17
C ALA A 182 13.73 -14.24 -3.09
N PRO A 183 12.89 -14.29 -4.15
CA PRO A 183 12.83 -13.26 -5.19
C PRO A 183 12.03 -12.01 -4.79
N VAL A 184 12.34 -11.41 -3.64
CA VAL A 184 11.69 -10.20 -3.09
C VAL A 184 11.65 -9.05 -4.10
N HIS A 185 12.69 -8.92 -4.93
CA HIS A 185 12.77 -7.91 -5.98
C HIS A 185 11.64 -7.98 -7.02
N TYR A 186 10.97 -9.12 -7.23
CA TYR A 186 9.80 -9.17 -8.13
C TYR A 186 8.65 -8.32 -7.59
N PHE A 187 8.42 -8.34 -6.27
CA PHE A 187 7.38 -7.52 -5.62
C PHE A 187 7.74 -6.03 -5.69
N THR A 188 8.97 -5.66 -5.34
CA THR A 188 9.38 -4.25 -5.35
C THR A 188 9.49 -3.69 -6.77
N ASN A 189 9.91 -4.48 -7.75
CA ASN A 189 9.89 -4.06 -9.15
C ASN A 189 8.46 -3.95 -9.69
N TYR A 190 7.55 -4.85 -9.31
CA TYR A 190 6.14 -4.76 -9.71
C TYR A 190 5.52 -3.44 -9.22
N LEU A 191 5.68 -3.11 -7.94
CA LEU A 191 5.17 -1.86 -7.38
C LEU A 191 5.88 -0.61 -7.96
N ARG A 192 7.15 -0.71 -8.35
CA ARG A 192 7.83 0.36 -9.12
C ARG A 192 7.28 0.52 -10.54
N GLU A 193 6.87 -0.55 -11.21
CA GLU A 193 6.16 -0.39 -12.49
C GLU A 193 4.77 0.23 -12.29
N MET A 194 4.11 -0.07 -11.18
CA MET A 194 2.81 0.51 -10.81
C MET A 194 2.89 1.99 -10.45
N SER A 195 3.95 2.43 -9.75
CA SER A 195 4.13 3.83 -9.33
C SER A 195 4.30 4.83 -10.49
N LYS A 196 4.68 4.35 -11.69
CA LYS A 196 4.87 5.16 -12.91
C LYS A 196 3.55 5.66 -13.53
N TYR A 197 2.42 5.09 -13.14
CA TYR A 197 1.11 5.53 -13.62
C TYR A 197 0.63 6.74 -12.79
N ASN A 198 -0.16 7.62 -13.40
CA ASN A 198 -0.71 8.81 -12.74
C ASN A 198 -1.92 8.48 -11.84
N LYS A 199 -1.76 7.48 -10.98
CA LYS A 199 -2.70 7.01 -9.96
C LYS A 199 -1.89 6.58 -8.73
N PRO A 200 -2.35 6.86 -7.50
CA PRO A 200 -1.75 6.29 -6.31
C PRO A 200 -1.88 4.77 -6.30
N PHE A 201 -0.97 4.09 -5.60
CA PHE A 201 -1.05 2.65 -5.40
C PHE A 201 -1.03 2.22 -3.93
N ILE A 202 -1.56 1.03 -3.67
CA ILE A 202 -1.49 0.32 -2.40
C ILE A 202 -0.67 -0.95 -2.61
N ALA A 203 0.33 -1.18 -1.77
CA ALA A 203 1.05 -2.45 -1.75
C ALA A 203 0.19 -3.52 -1.07
N ILE A 204 0.22 -4.76 -1.57
CA ILE A 204 -0.40 -5.91 -0.89
C ILE A 204 0.67 -6.94 -0.50
N PRO A 205 1.32 -6.82 0.67
CA PRO A 205 2.38 -7.73 1.09
C PRO A 205 1.90 -9.09 1.57
N GLN A 206 2.82 -10.06 1.49
CA GLN A 206 2.65 -11.39 2.06
C GLN A 206 2.68 -11.36 3.60
N LEU A 207 1.56 -11.76 4.22
CA LEU A 207 1.39 -12.07 5.65
C LEU A 207 0.91 -13.53 5.86
N MET A 208 1.08 -14.37 4.84
CA MET A 208 0.68 -15.78 4.83
C MET A 208 1.86 -16.69 4.45
N CYS A 209 1.75 -17.97 4.82
CA CYS A 209 2.59 -19.03 4.28
C CYS A 209 1.80 -19.82 3.23
N TRP A 210 2.44 -20.16 2.12
CA TRP A 210 1.82 -20.89 1.02
C TRP A 210 1.36 -22.32 1.36
N THR A 211 1.71 -22.85 2.54
CA THR A 211 1.07 -24.05 3.13
C THR A 211 -0.46 -23.91 3.21
N SER A 212 -0.98 -22.68 3.31
CA SER A 212 -2.41 -22.37 3.27
C SER A 212 -3.05 -22.46 1.88
N TYR A 213 -2.26 -22.76 0.84
CA TYR A 213 -2.60 -22.73 -0.59
C TYR A 213 -2.00 -23.94 -1.36
N PRO A 214 -2.27 -25.19 -0.96
CA PRO A 214 -1.62 -26.39 -1.51
C PRO A 214 -1.81 -26.61 -3.02
N ASN A 215 -2.83 -25.97 -3.62
CA ASN A 215 -3.05 -26.02 -5.06
C ASN A 215 -2.10 -25.11 -5.86
N VAL A 216 -1.53 -24.06 -5.25
CA VAL A 216 -0.60 -23.14 -5.90
C VAL A 216 0.84 -23.63 -5.76
N VAL A 217 1.19 -24.27 -4.64
CA VAL A 217 2.54 -24.82 -4.39
C VAL A 217 2.78 -26.23 -4.96
N LYS A 218 2.02 -26.66 -5.96
CA LYS A 218 2.28 -27.93 -6.65
C LYS A 218 3.64 -27.87 -7.37
N GLY A 219 4.65 -28.48 -6.77
CA GLY A 219 6.03 -28.50 -7.27
C GLY A 219 7.08 -27.86 -6.35
N PHE A 220 6.67 -27.22 -5.25
CA PHE A 220 7.58 -26.70 -4.22
C PHE A 220 7.81 -27.73 -3.10
N ASP A 221 8.91 -27.59 -2.36
CA ASP A 221 9.17 -28.42 -1.18
C ASP A 221 8.32 -27.94 0.00
N ASN A 222 7.21 -28.64 0.23
CA ASN A 222 6.28 -28.38 1.34
C ASN A 222 6.96 -28.37 2.73
N SER A 223 8.10 -29.03 2.91
CA SER A 223 8.84 -29.03 4.19
C SER A 223 9.65 -27.75 4.41
N ARG A 224 9.91 -26.99 3.34
CA ARG A 224 10.69 -25.75 3.33
C ARG A 224 9.83 -24.49 3.15
N LEU A 225 8.56 -24.63 2.79
CA LEU A 225 7.61 -23.52 2.71
C LEU A 225 7.59 -22.72 4.03
N ARG A 226 7.87 -21.43 3.94
CA ARG A 226 8.06 -20.56 5.10
C ARG A 226 7.28 -19.26 5.00
N TYR A 227 7.13 -18.64 6.16
CA TYR A 227 6.76 -17.23 6.27
C TYR A 227 7.91 -16.31 5.81
N PRO A 228 7.59 -15.07 5.39
CA PRO A 228 8.58 -13.99 5.33
C PRO A 228 9.26 -13.78 6.68
N ASN A 229 10.53 -13.42 6.68
CA ASN A 229 11.26 -13.01 7.88
C ASN A 229 11.20 -11.48 8.10
N GLU A 230 11.76 -11.01 9.21
CA GLU A 230 11.76 -9.60 9.60
C GLU A 230 12.33 -8.65 8.53
N THR A 231 13.44 -9.03 7.89
CA THR A 231 14.10 -8.23 6.85
C THR A 231 13.25 -8.16 5.59
N GLU A 232 12.67 -9.29 5.17
CA GLU A 232 11.79 -9.38 4.01
C GLU A 232 10.50 -8.59 4.24
N MET A 233 9.91 -8.67 5.44
CA MET A 233 8.74 -7.88 5.82
C MET A 233 9.03 -6.37 5.76
N ARG A 234 10.13 -5.89 6.35
CA ARG A 234 10.51 -4.45 6.25
C ARG A 234 10.69 -4.01 4.81
N CYS A 235 11.33 -4.84 3.98
CA CYS A 235 11.47 -4.57 2.54
C CYS A 235 10.09 -4.40 1.86
N PHE A 236 9.10 -5.23 2.20
CA PHE A 236 7.76 -5.14 1.60
C PHE A 236 7.00 -3.83 1.86
N PHE A 237 7.29 -3.08 2.90
CA PHE A 237 6.62 -1.80 3.15
C PHE A 237 7.51 -0.57 2.91
N TYR A 238 8.79 -0.62 3.28
CA TYR A 238 9.68 0.53 3.07
C TYR A 238 10.18 0.68 1.64
N ALA A 239 10.35 -0.41 0.87
CA ALA A 239 10.75 -0.29 -0.55
C ALA A 239 9.67 0.40 -1.42
N PRO A 240 8.38 0.00 -1.37
CA PRO A 240 7.35 0.74 -2.11
C PRO A 240 7.13 2.14 -1.53
N LEU A 241 7.21 2.35 -0.20
CA LEU A 241 7.09 3.69 0.38
C LEU A 241 8.18 4.63 -0.15
N ALA A 242 9.43 4.17 -0.19
CA ALA A 242 10.56 4.93 -0.73
C ALA A 242 10.58 5.04 -2.27
N THR A 243 9.64 4.40 -2.97
CA THR A 243 9.38 4.63 -4.40
C THR A 243 8.51 5.88 -4.62
N GLY A 244 7.74 6.28 -3.61
CA GLY A 244 6.73 7.34 -3.71
C GLY A 244 5.48 6.92 -4.50
N ASN A 245 4.44 7.73 -4.44
CA ASN A 245 3.08 7.48 -4.97
C ASN A 245 2.34 6.28 -4.31
N MET A 246 2.87 5.78 -3.18
CA MET A 246 2.23 4.74 -2.36
C MET A 246 1.26 5.40 -1.37
N ASN A 247 -0.03 5.10 -1.41
CA ASN A 247 -1.05 5.68 -0.52
C ASN A 247 -1.61 4.68 0.52
N GLY A 248 -0.95 3.54 0.70
CA GLY A 248 -1.30 2.57 1.73
C GLY A 248 -0.69 1.19 1.55
N VAL A 249 -0.95 0.33 2.53
CA VAL A 249 -0.60 -1.09 2.54
C VAL A 249 -1.82 -1.91 2.95
N PHE A 250 -2.09 -3.03 2.29
CA PHE A 250 -3.13 -4.00 2.69
C PHE A 250 -2.52 -5.39 2.82
N TRP A 251 -2.41 -5.92 4.04
CA TRP A 251 -1.71 -7.19 4.26
C TRP A 251 -2.57 -8.41 3.90
N TYR A 252 -1.98 -9.43 3.25
CA TYR A 252 -2.67 -10.66 2.87
C TYR A 252 -2.08 -11.91 3.58
N SER A 253 -2.77 -12.58 4.50
CA SER A 253 -4.15 -12.34 4.95
C SER A 253 -4.36 -12.59 6.46
N TYR A 254 -5.38 -11.95 7.02
CA TYR A 254 -5.84 -12.18 8.38
C TYR A 254 -6.31 -13.63 8.60
N TYR A 255 -7.03 -14.18 7.61
CA TYR A 255 -7.69 -15.47 7.72
C TYR A 255 -6.70 -16.64 7.79
N ASP A 256 -5.62 -16.58 7.01
CA ASP A 256 -4.55 -17.58 7.10
C ASP A 256 -3.90 -17.52 8.49
N LEU A 257 -3.44 -16.33 8.88
CA LEU A 257 -2.69 -16.09 10.11
C LEU A 257 -3.47 -16.42 11.40
N PHE A 258 -4.76 -16.11 11.48
CA PHE A 258 -5.53 -16.27 12.72
C PHE A 258 -6.56 -17.41 12.72
N TYR A 259 -6.95 -17.97 11.57
CA TYR A 259 -8.10 -18.88 11.50
C TYR A 259 -7.81 -20.23 10.84
N LYS A 260 -7.23 -20.30 9.62
CA LYS A 260 -6.89 -21.59 8.97
C LYS A 260 -5.90 -22.39 9.81
N GLU A 261 -4.88 -21.74 10.34
CA GLU A 261 -3.80 -22.43 11.06
C GLU A 261 -4.25 -22.99 12.42
N ARG A 262 -5.22 -22.35 13.08
CA ARG A 262 -5.88 -22.93 14.27
C ARG A 262 -6.60 -24.25 13.98
N LYS A 263 -7.09 -24.45 12.76
CA LYS A 263 -7.72 -25.72 12.34
C LYS A 263 -6.71 -26.78 11.91
N ASN A 264 -5.51 -26.37 11.48
CA ASN A 264 -4.49 -27.26 10.91
C ASN A 264 -3.32 -27.56 11.86
N GLY A 265 -3.22 -26.89 13.02
CA GLY A 265 -2.23 -27.17 14.06
C GLY A 265 -0.82 -26.63 13.80
N THR A 266 -0.64 -25.72 12.84
CA THR A 266 0.68 -25.13 12.55
C THR A 266 1.11 -24.12 13.61
N LYS A 267 2.39 -24.20 14.00
CA LYS A 267 3.01 -23.37 15.06
C LYS A 267 3.41 -21.98 14.54
N ASN A 268 2.46 -21.20 14.07
CA ASN A 268 2.72 -19.84 13.59
C ASN A 268 2.94 -18.80 14.69
N SER A 269 2.88 -19.21 15.97
CA SER A 269 2.98 -18.31 17.13
C SER A 269 4.23 -17.43 17.10
N ASP A 270 5.33 -17.95 16.56
CA ASP A 270 6.61 -17.25 16.54
C ASP A 270 6.69 -16.27 15.35
N PHE A 271 6.05 -16.60 14.22
CA PHE A 271 5.81 -15.62 13.15
C PHE A 271 4.88 -14.49 13.62
N ILE A 272 3.78 -14.79 14.32
CA ILE A 272 2.88 -13.77 14.88
C ILE A 272 3.63 -12.85 15.86
N LYS A 273 4.43 -13.40 16.79
CA LYS A 273 5.25 -12.61 17.73
C LYS A 273 6.23 -11.69 17.02
N MET A 274 6.80 -12.10 15.88
CA MET A 274 7.73 -11.32 15.08
C MET A 274 7.02 -10.27 14.21
N ALA A 275 5.92 -10.64 13.56
CA ALA A 275 5.18 -9.79 12.62
C ALA A 275 4.44 -8.63 13.30
N ILE A 276 3.81 -8.85 14.45
CA ILE A 276 3.01 -7.79 15.13
C ILE A 276 3.84 -6.53 15.45
N PRO A 277 5.05 -6.61 16.01
CA PRO A 277 5.95 -5.47 16.15
C PRO A 277 6.22 -4.72 14.85
N LEU A 278 6.43 -5.40 13.72
CA LEU A 278 6.73 -4.79 12.42
C LEU A 278 5.52 -4.08 11.79
N LEU A 279 4.33 -4.66 11.94
CA LEU A 279 3.07 -4.03 11.52
C LEU A 279 2.86 -2.70 12.28
N ARG A 280 3.16 -2.70 13.59
CA ARG A 280 3.09 -1.51 14.44
C ARG A 280 4.22 -0.51 14.17
N GLU A 281 5.44 -0.99 13.89
CA GLU A 281 6.58 -0.17 13.47
C GLU A 281 6.22 0.67 12.24
N PHE A 282 5.65 0.05 11.19
CA PHE A 282 5.27 0.76 9.98
C PHE A 282 4.15 1.78 10.22
N ARG A 283 3.15 1.40 11.03
CA ARG A 283 2.06 2.32 11.40
C ARG A 283 2.58 3.52 12.20
N GLU A 284 3.51 3.29 13.11
CA GLU A 284 4.17 4.36 13.87
C GLU A 284 4.99 5.26 12.93
N PHE A 285 5.87 4.69 12.11
CA PHE A 285 6.71 5.46 11.19
C PHE A 285 5.88 6.37 10.28
N THR A 286 4.88 5.81 9.58
CA THR A 286 4.01 6.57 8.68
C THR A 286 3.18 7.64 9.40
N SER A 287 2.86 7.46 10.69
CA SER A 287 2.18 8.47 11.50
C SER A 287 3.06 9.67 11.89
N LEU A 288 4.40 9.55 11.76
CA LEU A 288 5.33 10.67 11.94
C LEU A 288 5.44 11.56 10.70
N LEU A 289 5.01 11.08 9.52
CA LEU A 289 5.27 11.73 8.24
C LEU A 289 4.12 12.67 7.86
N LYS A 290 4.47 13.84 7.31
CA LYS A 290 3.51 14.85 6.85
C LYS A 290 2.74 14.42 5.61
N ASP A 291 3.44 13.75 4.69
CA ASP A 291 2.87 13.13 3.50
C ASP A 291 3.67 11.85 3.21
N PRO A 292 3.20 10.67 3.68
CA PRO A 292 3.86 9.40 3.41
C PRO A 292 3.87 9.02 1.91
N ALA A 293 2.92 9.55 1.13
CA ALA A 293 2.74 9.16 -0.27
C ALA A 293 3.68 9.90 -1.22
N HIS A 294 4.12 11.12 -0.88
CA HIS A 294 4.93 11.96 -1.76
C HIS A 294 6.30 12.35 -1.17
N PRO A 295 7.20 11.38 -0.90
CA PRO A 295 8.57 11.67 -0.50
C PRO A 295 9.41 12.33 -1.60
N GLN A 296 10.52 12.92 -1.17
CA GLN A 296 11.60 13.35 -2.07
C GLN A 296 12.50 12.14 -2.39
N VAL A 297 12.31 11.53 -3.55
CA VAL A 297 13.03 10.31 -4.01
C VAL A 297 14.38 10.67 -4.63
N PHE A 298 15.43 9.93 -4.26
CA PHE A 298 16.79 10.08 -4.78
C PHE A 298 16.99 9.20 -6.02
N ARG A 299 17.06 9.81 -7.20
CA ARG A 299 16.98 9.14 -8.51
C ARG A 299 18.23 8.31 -8.85
N TRP A 300 19.40 8.68 -8.34
CA TRP A 300 20.65 7.96 -8.59
C TRP A 300 20.87 6.77 -7.65
N ALA A 301 20.05 6.62 -6.61
CA ALA A 301 20.01 5.40 -5.82
C ALA A 301 19.41 4.23 -6.62
N GLU A 302 18.33 4.49 -7.36
CA GLU A 302 17.50 3.49 -8.06
C GLU A 302 18.28 2.64 -9.06
N GLY A 303 19.15 3.27 -9.86
CA GLY A 303 19.97 2.61 -10.87
C GLY A 303 21.00 1.60 -10.33
N ASN A 304 21.07 1.42 -9.00
CA ASN A 304 22.00 0.53 -8.34
C ASN A 304 21.33 -0.49 -7.39
N GLN A 305 20.04 -0.77 -7.59
CA GLN A 305 19.26 -1.70 -6.75
C GLN A 305 19.20 -1.27 -5.27
N PHE A 306 19.17 0.04 -5.03
CA PHE A 306 18.75 0.64 -3.78
C PHE A 306 17.49 1.46 -4.02
N GLN A 307 16.59 1.56 -3.03
CA GLN A 307 15.58 2.61 -2.99
C GLN A 307 15.95 3.60 -1.88
N LEU A 308 15.84 4.89 -2.12
CA LEU A 308 16.22 5.94 -1.17
C LEU A 308 15.27 7.12 -1.27
N ALA A 309 14.73 7.56 -0.13
CA ALA A 309 13.74 8.62 -0.03
C ALA A 309 13.93 9.46 1.24
N LEU A 310 13.63 10.76 1.14
CA LEU A 310 13.57 11.72 2.23
C LEU A 310 12.11 12.11 2.46
N PHE A 311 11.67 12.03 3.71
CA PHE A 311 10.32 12.36 4.16
C PHE A 311 10.37 13.50 5.17
N ASP A 312 9.44 14.44 5.06
CA ASP A 312 9.25 15.50 6.04
C ASP A 312 8.29 15.02 7.16
N GLY A 313 8.69 15.21 8.41
CA GLY A 313 7.91 14.85 9.59
C GLY A 313 6.87 15.91 9.97
N ILE A 314 5.79 15.49 10.64
CA ILE A 314 4.79 16.41 11.22
C ILE A 314 5.37 17.25 12.37
N ASP A 315 6.45 16.77 13.00
CA ASP A 315 7.19 17.42 14.08
C ASP A 315 8.28 18.40 13.57
N GLY A 316 8.37 18.59 12.25
CA GLY A 316 9.37 19.44 11.61
C GLY A 316 10.75 18.80 11.44
N LYS A 317 10.91 17.53 11.81
CA LYS A 317 12.12 16.75 11.49
C LYS A 317 12.05 16.21 10.06
N GLN A 318 13.12 15.53 9.64
CA GLN A 318 13.15 14.79 8.39
C GLN A 318 13.68 13.38 8.62
N TYR A 319 13.22 12.43 7.80
CA TYR A 319 13.56 11.02 7.88
C TYR A 319 14.08 10.52 6.54
N ILE A 320 15.19 9.80 6.53
CA ILE A 320 15.75 9.15 5.34
C ILE A 320 15.51 7.64 5.45
N VAL A 321 14.89 7.06 4.43
CA VAL A 321 14.68 5.60 4.29
C VAL A 321 15.55 5.09 3.15
N LEU A 322 16.44 4.15 3.43
CA LEU A 322 17.28 3.43 2.46
C LEU A 322 16.95 1.94 2.50
N VAL A 323 16.70 1.32 1.34
CA VAL A 323 16.45 -0.12 1.23
C VAL A 323 17.38 -0.73 0.19
N ASN A 324 18.10 -1.81 0.53
CA ASN A 324 18.80 -2.65 -0.45
C ASN A 324 17.80 -3.60 -1.12
N LEU A 325 17.70 -3.57 -2.45
CA LEU A 325 16.77 -4.37 -3.24
C LEU A 325 17.46 -5.57 -3.90
N TRP A 326 18.50 -6.11 -3.28
CA TRP A 326 19.31 -7.19 -3.84
C TRP A 326 19.68 -8.24 -2.78
N PRO A 327 19.78 -9.54 -3.14
CA PRO A 327 20.07 -10.62 -2.20
C PRO A 327 21.55 -10.71 -1.76
N VAL A 328 22.35 -9.65 -1.99
CA VAL A 328 23.77 -9.60 -1.58
C VAL A 328 24.04 -8.37 -0.73
N LYS A 329 25.06 -8.45 0.13
CA LYS A 329 25.59 -7.31 0.90
C LYS A 329 26.29 -6.34 -0.06
N ARG A 330 25.99 -5.03 0.02
CA ARG A 330 26.50 -4.01 -0.93
C ARG A 330 27.07 -2.79 -0.23
N ARG A 331 28.08 -2.17 -0.85
CA ARG A 331 28.59 -0.87 -0.42
C ARG A 331 27.63 0.24 -0.88
N PHE A 332 27.30 1.15 0.02
CA PHE A 332 26.49 2.33 -0.28
C PHE A 332 27.39 3.58 -0.33
N ASP A 333 27.49 4.18 -1.52
CA ASP A 333 28.28 5.38 -1.80
C ASP A 333 27.46 6.26 -2.75
N ARG A 334 26.73 7.25 -2.23
CA ARG A 334 25.84 8.10 -3.04
C ARG A 334 25.95 9.57 -2.66
N TRP A 335 25.66 10.42 -3.63
CA TRP A 335 25.39 11.84 -3.42
C TRP A 335 23.96 12.04 -2.93
N ALA A 336 23.73 13.07 -2.12
CA ALA A 336 22.43 13.42 -1.58
C ALA A 336 21.58 14.30 -2.52
N GLU A 337 21.92 14.35 -3.81
CA GLU A 337 21.12 14.94 -4.91
C GLU A 337 20.61 16.38 -4.69
N ARG A 338 21.29 17.14 -3.81
CA ARG A 338 20.84 18.45 -3.26
C ARG A 338 19.55 18.41 -2.41
N LEU A 339 18.93 17.24 -2.24
CA LEU A 339 17.83 17.00 -1.29
C LEU A 339 18.31 17.18 0.17
N VAL A 340 19.57 16.81 0.44
CA VAL A 340 20.29 17.19 1.66
C VAL A 340 21.56 17.94 1.26
N SER A 341 21.53 19.27 1.38
CA SER A 341 22.60 20.18 0.92
C SER A 341 23.51 20.68 2.04
N GLU A 342 23.06 20.58 3.28
CA GLU A 342 23.81 20.93 4.50
C GLU A 342 24.47 19.68 5.11
N ASN A 343 25.50 19.89 5.93
CA ASN A 343 26.14 18.81 6.67
C ASN A 343 25.22 18.39 7.84
N VAL A 344 24.82 17.12 7.88
CA VAL A 344 23.90 16.56 8.88
C VAL A 344 24.42 15.25 9.43
N ASN A 345 24.13 14.99 10.70
CA ASN A 345 24.24 13.66 11.27
C ASN A 345 22.94 12.90 10.96
N LEU A 346 23.06 11.59 10.72
CA LEU A 346 21.95 10.69 10.48
C LEU A 346 21.88 9.69 11.62
N LYS A 347 20.89 9.85 12.49
CA LYS A 347 20.70 9.07 13.71
C LYS A 347 19.76 7.90 13.45
N PRO A 348 20.17 6.65 13.68
CA PRO A 348 19.33 5.48 13.42
C PRO A 348 17.97 5.59 14.11
N TRP A 349 16.91 5.38 13.32
CA TRP A 349 15.55 5.37 13.83
C TRP A 349 15.21 3.98 14.37
N ARG A 350 15.08 3.93 15.70
CA ARG A 350 14.57 2.82 16.52
C ARG A 350 15.00 1.41 16.11
N PHE A 351 14.20 0.77 15.26
CA PHE A 351 14.24 -0.67 14.98
C PHE A 351 15.21 -1.06 13.86
N THR A 352 15.77 -0.08 13.15
CA THR A 352 16.81 -0.34 12.16
C THR A 352 18.19 -0.51 12.81
N ARG A 353 19.12 -1.17 12.11
CA ARG A 353 20.46 -1.45 12.64
C ARG A 353 21.12 -0.15 13.08
N ASN A 354 21.72 -0.13 14.29
CA ASN A 354 22.35 1.07 14.84
C ASN A 354 23.67 1.40 14.11
N VAL A 355 23.57 2.02 12.94
CA VAL A 355 24.69 2.45 12.09
C VAL A 355 24.71 3.97 12.03
N PRO A 356 25.66 4.63 12.71
CA PRO A 356 25.89 6.05 12.52
C PRO A 356 26.17 6.36 11.05
N ALA A 357 25.50 7.37 10.53
CA ALA A 357 25.76 7.90 9.20
C ALA A 357 25.77 9.44 9.24
N LYS A 358 26.25 10.06 8.18
CA LYS A 358 26.19 11.51 7.98
C LYS A 358 26.08 11.85 6.50
N VAL A 359 25.57 13.04 6.19
CA VAL A 359 25.81 13.68 4.89
C VAL A 359 26.85 14.76 5.11
N GLU A 360 27.94 14.70 4.36
CA GLU A 360 29.03 15.67 4.44
C GLU A 360 29.45 16.06 3.03
N ASN A 361 29.53 17.37 2.77
CA ASN A 361 29.79 17.93 1.43
C ASN A 361 28.84 17.38 0.35
N GLY A 362 27.58 17.09 0.71
CA GLY A 362 26.55 16.52 -0.16
C GLY A 362 26.70 15.02 -0.46
N LYS A 363 27.59 14.28 0.23
CA LYS A 363 27.79 12.84 0.08
C LYS A 363 27.40 12.07 1.34
N PHE A 364 26.71 10.94 1.18
CA PHE A 364 26.44 10.00 2.29
C PHE A 364 27.70 9.26 2.71
N ILE A 365 27.92 9.17 4.02
CA ILE A 365 29.02 8.44 4.66
C ILE A 365 28.42 7.58 5.78
N LEU A 366 28.63 6.26 5.75
CA LEU A 366 28.04 5.31 6.69
C LEU A 366 29.15 4.60 7.47
N ALA A 367 28.94 4.35 8.77
CA ALA A 367 29.88 3.57 9.56
C ALA A 367 30.03 2.14 8.99
N GLY A 368 31.16 1.89 8.32
CA GLY A 368 31.47 0.63 7.65
C GLY A 368 30.91 0.47 6.23
N ASP A 369 30.27 1.47 5.64
CA ASP A 369 29.77 1.55 4.24
C ASP A 369 28.84 0.42 3.72
N TRP A 370 28.52 -0.63 4.48
CA TRP A 370 27.76 -1.79 3.98
C TRP A 370 26.30 -1.86 4.43
N ILE A 371 25.43 -2.21 3.48
CA ILE A 371 24.02 -2.58 3.67
C ILE A 371 23.85 -4.07 3.35
N TYR A 372 23.12 -4.81 4.20
CA TYR A 372 22.89 -6.25 4.08
C TYR A 372 21.78 -6.60 3.06
N PRO A 373 21.67 -7.87 2.61
CA PRO A 373 20.59 -8.30 1.70
C PRO A 373 19.21 -7.88 2.21
N TRP A 374 18.41 -7.27 1.34
CA TRP A 374 17.04 -6.81 1.65
C TRP A 374 16.91 -5.81 2.82
N GLU A 375 18.03 -5.34 3.40
CA GLU A 375 18.03 -4.52 4.61
C GLU A 375 17.42 -3.14 4.37
N THR A 376 16.59 -2.71 5.33
CA THR A 376 16.12 -1.33 5.44
C THR A 376 16.83 -0.60 6.57
N MET A 377 17.34 0.58 6.25
CA MET A 377 17.91 1.54 7.19
C MET A 377 17.04 2.79 7.21
N ILE A 378 16.80 3.34 8.40
CA ILE A 378 16.02 4.57 8.57
C ILE A 378 16.80 5.47 9.51
N TRP A 379 16.92 6.75 9.16
CA TRP A 379 17.58 7.73 9.99
C TRP A 379 16.73 8.98 10.19
N GLU A 380 16.72 9.51 11.41
CA GLU A 380 16.32 10.88 11.70
C GLU A 380 17.48 11.82 11.32
N VAL A 381 17.15 12.92 10.62
CA VAL A 381 18.12 13.94 10.19
C VAL A 381 18.37 14.92 11.33
N GLU A 382 19.56 14.87 11.92
CA GLU A 382 20.02 15.82 12.95
C GLU A 382 20.94 16.88 12.31
N LYS A 383 20.45 18.12 12.21
CA LYS A 383 21.24 19.27 11.73
C LYS A 383 22.44 19.50 12.65
N VAL A 384 23.63 19.61 12.07
CA VAL A 384 24.82 20.03 12.83
C VAL A 384 24.64 21.52 13.19
N ALA A 385 24.72 21.83 14.48
CA ALA A 385 24.72 23.23 14.93
C ALA A 385 25.93 23.96 14.33
N LYS A 386 25.70 25.16 13.79
CA LYS A 386 26.74 26.01 13.18
C LYS A 386 27.63 26.66 14.22
#